data_AF-A0A1Q7YPY5-F1
#
_entry.id   AF-A0A1Q7YPY5-F1
#
_cell.length_a   1.000
_cell.length_b   1.000
_cell.length_c   1.000
_cell.angle_alpha   90.00
_cell.angle_beta   90.00
_cell.angle_gamma   90.00
#
_symmetry.space_group_name_H-M   'P 1'
#
loop_
_entity.id
_entity.type
_entity.pdbx_description
1 polymer ?
#
loop_
_entity_poly.entity_id
_entity_poly.type
_entity_poly.pdbx_seq_one_letter_code
_entity_poly.pdbx_strand_id
1 'polypeptide(L)'
;MGKGVTTMELDSWFVSDDPVAAVDPADLRSVWTMGRNVQANAPGQQTAISIGCFERACSPGADTQAVWYRVAMLQMLAGPLGLLSPWLRDGELADVVFQVAATFPMKRPAVGVPQ
;
A
#
# COMPACT_ATOMS: atom_id res chain seq x y z
N MET A 1 14.38 -21.16 11.47
CA MET A 1 13.80 -21.80 10.27
C MET A 1 12.89 -20.76 9.59
N GLY A 2 13.41 -20.02 8.62
CA GLY A 2 12.61 -19.07 7.83
C GLY A 2 11.79 -19.84 6.80
N LYS A 3 10.47 -19.73 6.85
CA LYS A 3 9.62 -20.19 5.74
C LYS A 3 9.76 -19.16 4.64
N GLY A 4 10.47 -19.51 3.58
CA GLY A 4 10.48 -18.73 2.35
C GLY A 4 9.06 -18.67 1.82
N VAL A 5 8.47 -17.47 1.82
CA VAL A 5 7.24 -17.19 1.06
C VAL A 5 7.59 -17.53 -0.39
N THR A 6 6.95 -18.58 -0.89
CA THR A 6 7.24 -19.16 -2.19
C THR A 6 6.59 -18.27 -3.25
N THR A 7 7.28 -18.00 -4.36
CA THR A 7 6.83 -17.11 -5.44
C THR A 7 5.38 -17.37 -5.90
N MET A 8 4.86 -18.59 -5.75
CA MET A 8 3.47 -18.96 -6.03
C MET A 8 2.41 -18.27 -5.15
N GLU A 9 2.70 -17.92 -3.89
CA GLU A 9 1.74 -17.23 -3.01
C GLU A 9 1.55 -15.76 -3.40
N LEU A 10 2.64 -15.11 -3.83
CA LEU A 10 2.59 -13.73 -4.31
C LEU A 10 1.74 -13.64 -5.58
N ASP A 11 1.96 -14.54 -6.54
CA ASP A 11 1.17 -14.60 -7.77
C ASP A 11 -0.31 -14.87 -7.49
N SER A 12 -0.63 -15.77 -6.54
CA SER A 12 -2.01 -16.08 -6.15
C SER A 12 -2.74 -14.88 -5.55
N TRP A 13 -2.05 -14.05 -4.77
CA TRP A 13 -2.67 -12.88 -4.14
C TRP A 13 -3.04 -11.80 -5.17
N PHE A 14 -2.24 -11.64 -6.23
CA PHE A 14 -2.53 -10.71 -7.34
C PHE A 14 -3.60 -11.21 -8.32
N VAL A 15 -3.86 -12.52 -8.36
CA VAL A 15 -4.81 -13.15 -9.30
C VAL A 15 -6.18 -13.43 -8.65
N SER A 16 -6.31 -13.26 -7.33
CA SER A 16 -7.56 -13.47 -6.59
C SER A 16 -8.59 -12.33 -6.77
N ASP A 17 -9.86 -12.68 -6.99
CA ASP A 17 -11.03 -11.76 -6.95
C ASP A 17 -11.51 -11.50 -5.50
N ASP A 18 -10.78 -12.03 -4.52
CA ASP A 18 -11.10 -11.78 -3.12
C ASP A 18 -11.00 -10.28 -2.81
N PRO A 19 -11.88 -9.73 -1.95
CA PRO A 19 -11.74 -8.37 -1.47
C PRO A 19 -10.38 -8.16 -0.79
N VAL A 20 -9.81 -6.96 -0.96
CA VAL A 20 -8.62 -6.59 -0.19
C VAL A 20 -9.01 -6.48 1.28
N ALA A 21 -8.31 -7.21 2.15
CA ALA A 21 -8.60 -7.24 3.59
C ALA A 21 -8.61 -5.82 4.19
N ALA A 22 -9.45 -5.61 5.20
CA ALA A 22 -9.37 -4.40 6.01
C ALA A 22 -8.10 -4.44 6.87
N VAL A 23 -7.53 -3.27 7.17
CA VAL A 23 -6.24 -3.15 7.87
C VAL A 23 -6.32 -2.12 8.98
N ASP A 24 -5.25 -1.99 9.78
CA ASP A 24 -5.15 -0.91 10.76
C ASP A 24 -4.78 0.42 10.05
N PRO A 25 -5.52 1.53 10.27
CA PRO A 25 -5.14 2.85 9.76
C PRO A 25 -3.74 3.31 10.17
N ALA A 26 -3.24 2.89 11.34
CA ALA A 26 -1.90 3.21 11.80
C ALA A 26 -0.82 2.58 10.91
N ASP A 27 -1.04 1.33 10.46
CA ASP A 27 -0.12 0.65 9.54
C ASP A 27 -0.07 1.36 8.19
N LEU A 28 -1.22 1.83 7.69
CA LEU A 28 -1.26 2.65 6.46
C LEU A 28 -0.44 3.93 6.59
N ARG A 29 -0.53 4.61 7.75
CA ARG A 29 0.25 5.85 8.00
C ARG A 29 1.75 5.55 8.08
N SER A 30 2.14 4.49 8.78
CA SER A 30 3.54 4.09 8.90
C SER A 30 4.15 3.80 7.53
N VAL A 31 3.43 3.07 6.68
CA VAL A 31 3.87 2.73 5.32
C VAL A 31 3.84 3.95 4.38
N TRP A 32 2.85 4.83 4.50
CA TRP A 32 2.83 6.12 3.79
C TRP A 32 4.07 6.96 4.10
N THR A 33 4.38 7.11 5.39
CA THR A 33 5.56 7.83 5.87
C THR A 33 6.85 7.19 5.37
N MET A 34 6.94 5.86 5.40
CA MET A 34 8.06 5.12 4.82
C MET A 34 8.25 5.44 3.32
N GLY A 35 7.16 5.40 2.54
CA GLY A 35 7.19 5.73 1.11
C GLY A 35 7.66 7.16 0.84
N ARG A 36 7.19 8.13 1.64
CA ARG A 36 7.66 9.52 1.56
C ARG A 36 9.14 9.67 1.87
N ASN A 37 9.63 9.00 2.92
CA ASN A 37 11.04 9.01 3.27
C ASN A 37 11.90 8.44 2.14
N VAL A 38 11.46 7.37 1.47
CA VAL A 38 12.16 6.82 0.31
C VAL A 38 12.21 7.82 -0.83
N GLN A 39 11.09 8.46 -1.18
CA GLN A 39 11.06 9.49 -2.23
C GLN A 39 11.91 10.72 -1.91
N ALA A 40 11.93 11.15 -0.64
CA ALA A 40 12.74 12.29 -0.20
C ALA A 40 14.25 12.01 -0.31
N ASN A 41 14.67 10.77 -0.08
CA ASN A 41 16.08 10.36 -0.18
C ASN A 41 16.53 10.04 -1.61
N ALA A 42 15.60 9.74 -2.52
CA ALA A 42 15.89 9.41 -3.92
C ALA A 42 14.88 10.06 -4.88
N PRO A 43 14.84 11.41 -4.96
CA PRO A 43 13.83 12.12 -5.74
C PRO A 43 13.94 11.77 -7.23
N GLY A 44 12.80 11.44 -7.86
CA GLY A 44 12.72 11.11 -9.28
C GLY A 44 13.24 9.72 -9.66
N GLN A 45 13.67 8.90 -8.69
CA GLN A 45 14.13 7.54 -8.94
C GLN A 45 13.05 6.52 -8.60
N GLN A 46 12.98 5.44 -9.40
CA GLN A 46 12.20 4.26 -9.04
C GLN A 46 12.99 3.45 -8.00
N THR A 47 12.45 3.35 -6.79
CA THR A 47 13.08 2.59 -5.71
C THR A 47 12.22 1.39 -5.35
N ALA A 48 12.82 0.20 -5.38
CA ALA A 48 12.19 -1.00 -4.85
C ALA A 48 12.33 -1.01 -3.32
N ILE A 49 11.23 -1.27 -2.62
CA ILE A 49 11.20 -1.46 -1.17
C ILE A 49 10.97 -2.95 -0.92
N SER A 50 11.84 -3.60 -0.15
CA SER A 50 11.69 -5.02 0.18
C SER A 50 10.49 -5.26 1.11
N ILE A 51 9.87 -6.44 1.01
CA ILE A 51 8.71 -6.79 1.84
C ILE A 51 9.00 -6.70 3.34
N GLY A 52 10.21 -7.08 3.77
CA GLY A 52 10.64 -6.97 5.17
C GLY A 52 10.80 -5.53 5.68
N CYS A 53 10.80 -4.51 4.83
CA CYS A 53 10.67 -3.12 5.27
C CYS A 53 9.21 -2.80 5.61
N PHE A 54 8.25 -3.30 4.83
CA PHE A 54 6.82 -3.12 5.14
C PHE A 54 6.44 -3.87 6.41
N GLU A 55 6.90 -5.11 6.59
CA GLU A 55 6.64 -5.90 7.81
C GLU A 55 7.15 -5.19 9.08
N ARG A 56 8.28 -4.48 9.01
CA ARG A 56 8.82 -3.69 10.12
C ARG A 56 8.09 -2.38 10.37
N ALA A 57 7.43 -1.83 9.35
CA ALA A 57 6.65 -0.61 9.47
C ALA A 57 5.24 -0.87 10.01
N CYS A 58 4.72 -2.09 9.83
CA CYS A 58 3.39 -2.48 10.30
C CYS A 58 3.43 -3.10 11.70
N SER A 59 2.27 -3.15 12.32
CA SER A 59 2.04 -3.83 13.59
C SER A 59 2.28 -5.36 13.47
N PRO A 60 2.70 -6.05 14.54
CA PRO A 60 2.91 -7.49 14.50
C PRO A 60 1.66 -8.26 14.06
N GLY A 61 1.79 -9.08 13.01
CA GLY A 61 0.69 -9.88 12.45
C GLY A 61 -0.20 -9.14 11.44
N ALA A 62 0.13 -7.90 11.08
CA ALA A 62 -0.58 -7.17 10.04
C ALA A 62 -0.49 -7.87 8.67
N ASP A 63 -1.59 -7.84 7.92
CA ASP A 63 -1.60 -8.22 6.50
C ASP A 63 -0.85 -7.16 5.69
N THR A 64 0.46 -7.38 5.59
CA THR A 64 1.40 -6.43 4.98
C THR A 64 1.11 -6.22 3.48
N GLN A 65 0.55 -7.23 2.80
CA GLN A 65 0.19 -7.13 1.38
C GLN A 65 -1.04 -6.22 1.19
N ALA A 66 -2.07 -6.40 2.03
CA ALA A 66 -3.25 -5.53 2.01
C ALA A 66 -2.89 -4.08 2.37
N VAL A 67 -2.01 -3.87 3.36
CA VAL A 67 -1.49 -2.54 3.73
C VAL A 67 -0.76 -1.90 2.56
N TRP A 68 0.20 -2.62 1.96
CA TRP A 68 0.96 -2.11 0.81
C TRP A 68 0.04 -1.69 -0.34
N TYR A 69 -0.92 -2.54 -0.71
CA TYR A 69 -1.82 -2.27 -1.83
C TYR A 69 -2.74 -1.07 -1.57
N ARG A 70 -3.30 -0.97 -0.37
CA ARG A 70 -4.08 0.21 0.06
C ARG A 70 -3.25 1.49 -0.01
N VAL A 71 -1.99 1.46 0.43
CA VAL A 71 -1.10 2.63 0.32
C VAL A 71 -0.72 2.95 -1.13
N ALA A 72 -0.44 1.94 -1.96
CA ALA A 72 -0.16 2.15 -3.39
C ALA A 72 -1.34 2.85 -4.08
N MET A 73 -2.59 2.46 -3.73
CA MET A 73 -3.76 3.15 -4.23
C MET A 73 -3.86 4.60 -3.74
N LEU A 74 -3.59 4.85 -2.46
CA LEU A 74 -3.55 6.21 -1.92
C LEU A 74 -2.51 7.09 -2.63
N GLN A 75 -1.33 6.53 -2.94
CA GLN A 75 -0.29 7.25 -3.67
C GLN A 75 -0.75 7.62 -5.10
N MET A 76 -1.45 6.72 -5.79
CA MET A 76 -2.02 7.02 -7.11
C MET A 76 -3.11 8.10 -7.03
N LEU A 77 -4.02 7.99 -6.06
CA LEU A 77 -5.13 8.93 -5.87
C LEU A 77 -4.65 10.32 -5.44
N ALA A 78 -3.62 10.40 -4.58
CA ALA A 78 -3.07 11.67 -4.09
C ALA A 78 -2.10 12.32 -5.08
N GLY A 79 -1.30 11.52 -5.80
CA GLY A 79 -0.29 12.01 -6.74
C GLY A 79 -0.86 12.18 -8.16
N PRO A 80 -0.63 11.22 -9.08
CA PRO A 80 -0.99 11.37 -10.49
C PRO A 80 -2.44 11.76 -10.79
N LEU A 81 -3.40 11.28 -9.98
CA LEU A 81 -4.82 11.57 -10.21
C LEU A 81 -5.32 12.83 -9.50
N GLY A 82 -4.59 13.34 -8.50
CA GLY A 82 -4.96 14.56 -7.76
C GLY A 82 -6.32 14.52 -7.04
N LEU A 83 -6.93 13.34 -6.86
CA LEU A 83 -8.28 13.21 -6.30
C LEU A 83 -8.33 13.49 -4.80
N LEU A 84 -7.19 13.37 -4.11
CA LEU A 84 -7.08 13.63 -2.68
C LEU A 84 -6.43 14.99 -2.36
N SER A 85 -6.25 15.86 -3.36
CA SER A 85 -5.63 17.18 -3.15
C SER A 85 -6.23 18.01 -2.01
N PRO A 86 -7.56 18.05 -1.77
CA PRO A 86 -8.11 18.82 -0.65
C PRO A 86 -7.74 18.25 0.73
N TRP A 87 -7.23 17.02 0.78
CA TRP A 87 -6.91 16.26 2.01
C TRP A 87 -5.40 16.05 2.13
N LEU A 88 -4.61 16.57 1.19
CA LEU A 88 -3.15 16.49 1.15
C LEU A 88 -2.57 17.87 1.50
N ARG A 89 -1.85 17.96 2.61
CA ARG A 89 -1.13 19.19 3.02
C ARG A 89 0.31 18.88 3.36
N ASP A 90 1.24 19.61 2.75
CA ASP A 90 2.69 19.43 2.94
C ASP A 90 3.16 17.98 2.68
N GLY A 91 2.48 17.33 1.72
CA GLY A 91 2.68 15.93 1.35
C GLY A 91 2.16 14.91 2.36
N GLU A 92 1.45 15.35 3.40
CA GLU A 92 0.81 14.48 4.38
C GLU A 92 -0.71 14.41 4.15
N LEU A 93 -1.26 13.21 4.18
CA LEU A 93 -2.71 13.00 4.07
C LEU A 93 -3.37 13.20 5.43
N ALA A 94 -4.57 13.77 5.43
CA ALA A 94 -5.38 13.90 6.63
C ALA A 94 -5.71 12.52 7.23
N ASP A 95 -5.78 12.45 8.56
CA ASP A 95 -6.01 11.22 9.33
C ASP A 95 -7.24 10.43 8.88
N VAL A 96 -8.30 11.16 8.55
CA VAL A 96 -9.57 10.58 8.06
C VAL A 96 -9.42 9.84 6.73
N VAL A 97 -8.44 10.20 5.88
CA VAL A 97 -8.13 9.43 4.65
C VAL A 97 -7.70 8.02 5.01
N PHE A 98 -6.78 7.89 5.96
CA PHE A 98 -6.27 6.57 6.39
C PHE A 98 -7.36 5.74 7.06
N GLN A 99 -8.22 6.37 7.86
CA GLN A 99 -9.36 5.68 8.48
C GLN A 99 -10.32 5.11 7.43
N VAL A 100 -10.67 5.91 6.41
CA VAL A 100 -11.55 5.45 5.33
C VAL A 100 -10.85 4.39 4.49
N ALA A 101 -9.60 4.63 4.09
CA ALA A 101 -8.84 3.72 3.24
C ALA A 101 -8.51 2.38 3.92
N ALA A 102 -8.55 2.30 5.25
CA ALA A 102 -8.36 1.07 6.01
C ALA A 102 -9.51 0.07 5.82
N THR A 103 -10.74 0.55 5.66
CA THR A 103 -11.95 -0.30 5.63
C THR A 103 -12.76 -0.17 4.35
N PHE A 104 -12.47 0.82 3.50
CA PHE A 104 -13.16 1.02 2.23
C PHE A 104 -13.11 -0.28 1.42
N PRO A 105 -14.27 -0.79 0.94
CA PRO A 105 -14.30 -1.99 0.12
C PRO A 105 -13.50 -1.78 -1.18
N MET A 106 -12.53 -2.65 -1.43
CA MET A 106 -11.72 -2.60 -2.64
C MET A 106 -11.56 -3.99 -3.22
N LYS A 107 -11.55 -4.04 -4.55
CA LYS A 107 -11.14 -5.22 -5.31
C LYS A 107 -9.85 -4.92 -6.05
N ARG A 108 -9.00 -5.93 -6.17
CA ARG A 108 -7.85 -5.86 -7.07
C ARG A 108 -8.39 -5.90 -8.51
N PRO A 109 -7.89 -5.05 -9.43
CA PRO A 109 -8.24 -5.20 -10.83
C PRO A 109 -7.75 -6.58 -11.29
N ALA A 110 -8.64 -7.34 -11.93
CA ALA A 110 -8.25 -8.60 -12.54
C ALA A 110 -7.10 -8.33 -13.52
N VAL A 111 -6.06 -9.17 -13.49
CA VAL A 111 -4.99 -9.12 -14.50
C VAL A 111 -5.65 -9.19 -15.87
N GLY A 112 -5.49 -8.12 -16.66
CA GLY A 112 -6.04 -8.07 -18.01
C GLY A 112 -5.39 -9.17 -18.86
N VAL A 113 -6.21 -9.99 -19.52
CA VAL A 113 -5.72 -10.83 -20.62
C VAL A 113 -5.34 -9.85 -21.75
N PRO A 114 -4.09 -9.87 -22.26
CA PRO A 114 -3.73 -9.07 -23.43
C PRO A 114 -4.70 -9.37 -24.57
N GLN A 115 -5.26 -8.33 -25.18
CA GLN A 115 -6.09 -8.43 -26.39
C GLN A 115 -5.20 -8.46 -27.62
#